data_AF-A0A939QWJ7-F1
#
_entry.id   AF-A0A939QWJ7-F1
#
_cell.length_a   1.000
_cell.length_b   1.000
_cell.length_c   1.000
_cell.angle_alpha   90.00
_cell.angle_beta   90.00
_cell.angle_gamma   90.00
#
_symmetry.space_group_name_H-M   'P 1'
#
loop_
_entity.id
_entity.type
_entity.pdbx_description
1 polymer ?
#
loop_
_entity_poly.entity_id
_entity_poly.type
_entity_poly.pdbx_seq_one_letter_code
_entity_poly.pdbx_strand_id
1 'polypeptide(L)'
;FMLKALRDIGSLPLSDAALAAYAARLGSDCAFFIHLHHQDITAAYAPSLCQAMFATGRGEILEPFELDLSAYELRVEIPLDAATGLPVAVSTREAYSEVIPREGISRLRSAPLEMTEEVSPVFTGMSFRAEGFARSREIPSHEDVSLREALRAPVEQWKDCVVNDFERGVFAKHPEIAALKQRFYDRGAIYAAMSGSGSAVFGLFRK
;
A
#
# COMPACT_ATOMS: atom_id res chain seq x y z
N PHE A 1 -3.67 12.47 -17.45
CA PHE A 1 -4.66 13.13 -18.34
C PHE A 1 -4.11 14.41 -19.00
N MET A 2 -3.82 15.49 -18.26
CA MET A 2 -3.34 16.75 -18.87
C MET A 2 -2.04 16.60 -19.69
N LEU A 3 -1.01 15.93 -19.15
CA LEU A 3 0.26 15.74 -19.88
C LEU A 3 0.08 14.96 -21.20
N LYS A 4 -0.80 13.94 -21.22
CA LYS A 4 -1.17 13.22 -22.45
C LYS A 4 -1.89 14.14 -23.43
N ALA A 5 -2.88 14.89 -22.95
CA ALA A 5 -3.60 15.86 -23.77
C ALA A 5 -2.67 16.91 -24.38
N LEU A 6 -1.71 17.45 -23.62
CA LEU A 6 -0.72 18.42 -24.13
C LEU A 6 0.19 17.81 -25.20
N ARG A 7 0.67 16.58 -25.00
CA ARG A 7 1.43 15.86 -26.02
C ARG A 7 0.60 15.69 -27.29
N ASP A 8 -0.65 15.25 -27.16
CA ASP A 8 -1.51 14.92 -28.29
C ASP A 8 -1.94 16.19 -29.05
N ILE A 9 -2.37 17.24 -28.35
CA ILE A 9 -2.71 18.56 -28.93
C ILE A 9 -1.49 19.20 -29.61
N GLY A 10 -0.33 19.12 -28.96
CA GLY A 10 0.92 19.67 -29.49
C GLY A 10 1.61 18.78 -30.52
N SER A 11 1.08 17.58 -30.81
CA SER A 11 1.73 16.55 -31.64
C SER A 11 3.21 16.33 -31.26
N LEU A 12 3.51 16.37 -29.96
CA LEU A 12 4.87 16.31 -29.46
C LEU A 12 5.43 14.88 -29.58
N PRO A 13 6.68 14.69 -30.06
CA PRO A 13 7.30 13.38 -30.24
C PRO A 13 7.80 12.80 -28.91
N LEU A 14 6.95 12.75 -27.89
CA LEU A 14 7.27 12.25 -26.56
C LEU A 14 6.72 10.85 -26.36
N SER A 15 7.59 9.91 -26.01
CA SER A 15 7.19 8.56 -25.59
C SER A 15 6.48 8.60 -24.22
N ASP A 16 5.70 7.56 -23.91
CA ASP A 16 5.09 7.41 -22.58
C ASP A 16 6.16 7.37 -21.47
N ALA A 17 7.33 6.79 -21.72
CA ALA A 17 8.44 6.80 -20.77
C ALA A 17 8.96 8.23 -20.47
N ALA A 18 9.13 9.06 -21.51
CA ALA A 18 9.53 10.45 -21.33
C ALA A 18 8.44 11.25 -20.58
N LEU A 19 7.16 10.98 -20.89
CA LEU A 19 6.03 11.63 -20.25
C LEU A 19 5.89 11.22 -18.78
N ALA A 20 6.14 9.95 -18.45
CA ALA A 20 6.17 9.44 -17.08
C ALA A 20 7.28 10.10 -16.25
N ALA A 21 8.46 10.32 -16.85
CA ALA A 21 9.54 11.06 -16.20
C ALA A 21 9.17 12.51 -15.89
N TYR A 22 8.42 13.19 -16.77
CA TYR A 22 7.86 14.51 -16.45
C TYR A 22 6.79 14.44 -15.36
N ALA A 23 5.91 13.44 -15.42
CA ALA A 23 4.84 13.25 -14.45
C ALA A 23 5.39 13.01 -13.04
N ALA A 24 6.47 12.23 -12.90
CA ALA A 24 7.15 11.98 -11.62
C ALA A 24 7.66 13.26 -10.92
N ARG A 25 7.86 14.37 -11.67
CA ARG A 25 8.24 15.67 -11.11
C ARG A 25 7.06 16.41 -10.48
N LEU A 26 5.83 16.07 -10.86
CA LEU A 26 4.60 16.68 -10.34
C LEU A 26 4.12 15.97 -9.06
N GLY A 27 4.37 14.67 -8.95
CA GLY A 27 4.00 13.86 -7.78
C GLY A 27 4.35 12.39 -7.99
N SER A 28 4.41 11.62 -6.89
CA SER A 28 4.71 10.18 -6.91
C SER A 28 3.74 9.41 -7.81
N ASP A 29 2.44 9.67 -7.65
CA ASP A 29 1.39 8.88 -8.29
C ASP A 29 1.17 9.28 -9.74
N CYS A 30 1.64 10.46 -10.15
CA CYS A 30 1.41 11.00 -11.49
C CYS A 30 2.01 10.12 -12.60
N ALA A 31 3.15 9.48 -12.34
CA ALA A 31 3.80 8.58 -13.29
C ALA A 31 2.92 7.36 -13.61
N PHE A 32 2.23 6.82 -12.61
CA PHE A 32 1.34 5.66 -12.77
C PHE A 32 0.23 5.93 -13.80
N PHE A 33 -0.38 7.12 -13.74
CA PHE A 33 -1.46 7.51 -14.67
C PHE A 33 -0.99 7.70 -16.12
N ILE A 34 0.32 7.77 -16.40
CA ILE A 34 0.83 7.76 -17.77
C ILE A 34 0.73 6.37 -18.40
N HIS A 35 0.78 5.31 -17.61
CA HIS A 35 0.67 3.95 -18.12
C HIS A 35 -0.79 3.49 -18.30
N LEU A 36 -1.76 4.26 -17.86
CA LEU A 36 -3.18 4.02 -18.16
C LEU A 36 -3.47 4.40 -19.62
N HIS A 37 -3.75 3.43 -20.48
CA HIS A 37 -4.07 3.70 -21.88
C HIS A 37 -5.46 4.35 -22.01
N HIS A 38 -5.51 5.53 -22.65
CA HIS A 38 -6.69 6.42 -22.67
C HIS A 38 -7.72 6.05 -23.75
N GLN A 39 -7.33 5.31 -24.80
CA GLN A 39 -8.23 5.08 -25.94
C GLN A 39 -9.40 4.13 -25.66
N ASP A 40 -9.45 3.49 -24.48
CA ASP A 40 -10.41 2.42 -24.18
C ASP A 40 -11.29 2.69 -22.95
N ILE A 41 -11.28 3.91 -22.39
CA ILE A 41 -12.16 4.25 -21.23
C ILE A 41 -13.65 4.31 -21.64
N THR A 42 -13.95 4.41 -22.93
CA THR A 42 -15.33 4.36 -23.46
C THR A 42 -15.85 2.94 -23.66
N ALA A 43 -14.99 1.93 -23.64
CA ALA A 43 -15.37 0.53 -23.64
C ALA A 43 -15.53 0.08 -22.18
N ALA A 44 -16.76 -0.19 -21.79
CA ALA A 44 -17.09 -0.73 -20.47
C ALA A 44 -16.15 -1.89 -20.10
N TYR A 45 -15.43 -1.74 -18.98
CA TYR A 45 -14.85 -2.84 -18.21
C TYR A 45 -14.07 -3.89 -19.03
N ALA A 46 -12.97 -3.50 -19.69
CA ALA A 46 -11.94 -4.46 -20.09
C ALA A 46 -10.86 -4.55 -18.97
N PRO A 47 -10.72 -5.71 -18.28
CA PRO A 47 -9.72 -5.90 -17.20
C PRO A 47 -8.27 -5.71 -17.67
N SER A 48 -8.02 -5.78 -18.97
CA SER A 48 -6.71 -5.58 -19.62
C SER A 48 -6.24 -4.12 -19.67
N LEU A 49 -7.03 -3.15 -19.19
CA LEU A 49 -6.73 -1.71 -19.31
C LEU A 49 -5.96 -1.09 -18.13
N CYS A 50 -5.99 -1.73 -16.96
CA CYS A 50 -5.29 -1.28 -15.77
C CYS A 50 -4.33 -2.38 -15.33
N GLN A 51 -3.06 -2.26 -15.73
CA GLN A 51 -2.02 -3.18 -15.27
C GLN A 51 -1.62 -2.80 -13.84
N ALA A 52 -1.66 -3.76 -12.92
CA ALA A 52 -1.10 -3.58 -11.60
C ALA A 52 0.41 -3.31 -11.71
N MET A 53 0.96 -2.47 -10.84
CA MET A 53 2.37 -2.11 -10.87
C MET A 53 2.95 -2.15 -9.46
N PHE A 54 4.17 -2.67 -9.33
CA PHE A 54 5.00 -2.41 -8.17
C PHE A 54 5.62 -1.03 -8.28
N ALA A 55 5.45 -0.24 -7.22
CA ALA A 55 6.05 1.06 -7.11
C ALA A 55 7.18 1.04 -6.07
N THR A 56 8.35 1.58 -6.41
CA THR A 56 9.49 1.77 -5.50
C THR A 56 9.96 3.23 -5.53
N GLY A 57 10.97 3.55 -4.72
CA GLY A 57 11.38 4.94 -4.48
C GLY A 57 10.35 5.65 -3.59
N ARG A 58 9.88 6.81 -4.04
CA ARG A 58 8.73 7.53 -3.45
C ARG A 58 7.41 7.10 -4.08
N GLY A 59 7.41 6.08 -4.93
CA GLY A 59 6.26 5.60 -5.70
C GLY A 59 6.34 5.90 -7.20
N GLU A 60 7.43 6.51 -7.67
CA GLU A 60 7.61 6.94 -9.07
C GLU A 60 8.29 5.90 -9.97
N ILE A 61 8.99 4.91 -9.40
CA ILE A 61 9.66 3.84 -10.15
C ILE A 61 8.70 2.66 -10.25
N LEU A 62 8.21 2.40 -11.46
CA LEU A 62 7.10 1.46 -11.71
C LEU A 62 7.57 0.23 -12.49
N GLU A 63 7.20 -0.94 -12.00
CA GLU A 63 7.37 -2.21 -12.69
C GLU A 63 6.02 -2.92 -12.84
N PRO A 64 5.65 -3.39 -14.04
CA PRO A 64 4.45 -4.19 -14.24
C PRO A 64 4.36 -5.41 -13.32
N PHE A 65 3.15 -5.71 -12.87
CA PHE A 65 2.83 -6.91 -12.09
C PHE A 65 1.54 -7.55 -12.61
N GLU A 66 1.58 -8.84 -12.88
CA GLU A 66 0.41 -9.60 -13.25
C GLU A 66 -0.40 -9.95 -12.01
N LEU A 67 -1.63 -9.45 -11.95
CA LEU A 67 -2.55 -9.69 -10.86
C LEU A 67 -3.95 -9.91 -11.44
N ASP A 68 -4.52 -11.10 -11.21
CA ASP A 68 -5.88 -11.42 -11.62
C ASP A 68 -6.83 -11.33 -10.43
N LEU A 69 -7.71 -10.32 -10.46
CA LEU A 69 -8.82 -10.16 -9.51
C LEU A 69 -10.18 -10.31 -10.19
N SER A 70 -10.25 -10.93 -11.38
CA SER A 70 -11.48 -11.05 -12.17
C SER A 70 -12.62 -11.77 -11.45
N ALA A 71 -12.30 -12.66 -10.50
CA ALA A 71 -13.26 -13.37 -9.65
C ALA A 71 -13.87 -12.50 -8.52
N TYR A 72 -13.39 -11.26 -8.35
CA TYR A 72 -13.78 -10.39 -7.23
C TYR A 72 -14.44 -9.10 -7.70
N GLU A 73 -15.34 -8.58 -6.87
CA GLU A 73 -15.89 -7.23 -6.95
C GLU A 73 -15.15 -6.33 -5.97
N LEU A 74 -14.64 -5.18 -6.43
CA LEU A 74 -14.04 -4.15 -5.60
C LEU A 74 -15.12 -3.17 -5.16
N ARG A 75 -15.28 -2.97 -3.85
CA ARG A 75 -16.11 -1.89 -3.29
C ARG A 75 -15.24 -0.92 -2.53
N VAL A 76 -15.54 0.37 -2.62
CA VAL A 76 -14.82 1.45 -1.95
C VAL A 76 -15.82 2.32 -1.20
N GLU A 77 -15.54 2.61 0.06
CA GLU A 77 -16.33 3.54 0.88
C GLU A 77 -15.39 4.56 1.54
N ILE A 78 -15.89 5.77 1.75
CA ILE A 78 -15.22 6.82 2.52
C ILE A 78 -15.95 6.91 3.86
N PRO A 79 -15.24 6.81 5.00
CA PRO A 79 -15.88 6.91 6.32
C PRO A 79 -16.41 8.32 6.55
N LEU A 80 -17.51 8.41 7.29
CA LEU A 80 -18.10 9.67 7.74
C LEU A 80 -17.77 9.87 9.21
N ASP A 81 -17.40 11.09 9.56
CA ASP A 81 -17.22 11.52 10.94
C ASP A 81 -18.59 11.57 11.63
N ALA A 82 -18.71 10.92 12.80
CA ALA A 82 -20.00 10.74 13.47
C ALA A 82 -20.58 12.05 14.02
N ALA A 83 -19.75 13.05 14.31
CA ALA A 83 -20.19 14.33 14.88
C ALA A 83 -20.65 15.32 13.80
N THR A 84 -19.98 15.33 12.66
CA THR A 84 -20.19 16.29 11.57
C THR A 84 -20.96 15.71 10.39
N GLY A 85 -20.98 14.38 10.24
CA GLY A 85 -21.52 13.68 9.07
C GLY A 85 -20.71 13.89 7.79
N LEU A 86 -19.55 14.53 7.87
CA LEU A 86 -18.68 14.80 6.73
C LEU A 86 -17.69 13.66 6.50
N PRO A 87 -17.18 13.48 5.27
CA PRO A 87 -16.11 12.54 5.00
C PRO A 87 -14.89 12.80 5.89
N VAL A 88 -14.40 11.76 6.55
CA VAL A 88 -13.15 11.82 7.32
C VAL A 88 -12.01 12.13 6.35
N ALA A 89 -11.19 13.11 6.67
CA ALA A 89 -10.02 13.46 5.87
C ALA A 89 -8.75 13.22 6.69
N VAL A 90 -7.82 12.44 6.14
CA VAL A 90 -6.50 12.21 6.74
C VAL A 90 -5.48 12.87 5.84
N SER A 91 -4.70 13.81 6.40
CA SER A 91 -3.63 14.42 5.61
C SER A 91 -2.48 13.43 5.40
N THR A 92 -1.82 13.47 4.25
CA THR A 92 -0.64 12.61 4.02
C THR A 92 0.42 12.82 5.09
N ARG A 93 0.67 14.06 5.52
CA ARG A 93 1.62 14.36 6.61
C ARG A 93 1.26 13.63 7.90
N GLU A 94 -0.02 13.60 8.25
CA GLU A 94 -0.50 12.92 9.43
C GLU A 94 -0.35 11.40 9.31
N ALA A 95 -0.73 10.81 8.18
CA ALA A 95 -0.57 9.38 7.96
C ALA A 95 0.91 8.94 8.10
N TYR A 96 1.85 9.72 7.57
CA TYR A 96 3.28 9.44 7.68
C TYR A 96 3.87 9.68 9.07
N SER A 97 3.20 10.45 9.95
CA SER A 97 3.78 10.86 11.25
C SER A 97 4.07 9.71 12.21
N GLU A 98 3.39 8.58 12.03
CA GLU A 98 3.51 7.38 12.87
C GLU A 98 4.10 6.17 12.12
N VAL A 99 4.44 6.35 10.83
CA VAL A 99 5.06 5.27 10.05
C VAL A 99 6.51 5.17 10.46
N ILE A 100 6.88 4.01 10.98
CA ILE A 100 8.26 3.63 11.22
C ILE A 100 8.69 2.81 10.00
N PRO A 101 9.60 3.30 9.14
CA PRO A 101 10.12 2.52 8.03
C PRO A 101 10.71 1.24 8.60
N ARG A 102 10.22 0.09 8.14
CA ARG A 102 10.92 -1.17 8.37
C ARG A 102 12.21 -1.07 7.58
N GLU A 103 13.37 -1.26 8.22
CA GLU A 103 14.62 -1.40 7.49
C GLU A 103 14.47 -2.59 6.54
N GLY A 104 14.15 -2.34 5.27
CA GLY A 104 14.32 -3.35 4.25
C GLY A 104 15.78 -3.75 4.27
N ILE A 105 16.08 -5.04 4.42
CA ILE A 105 17.43 -5.60 4.39
C ILE A 105 18.08 -5.17 3.08
N SER A 106 18.75 -4.03 3.13
CA SER A 106 19.54 -3.44 2.07
C SER A 106 20.99 -3.49 2.52
N ARG A 107 21.41 -4.70 2.88
CA ARG A 107 22.81 -5.12 2.87
C ARG A 107 22.91 -6.59 2.45
N LEU A 108 22.70 -6.88 1.16
CA LEU A 108 23.66 -7.73 0.47
C LEU A 108 24.96 -6.94 0.32
N ARG A 109 25.58 -6.58 1.45
CA ARG A 109 27.00 -6.29 1.47
C ARG A 109 27.64 -7.66 1.32
N SER A 110 28.22 -7.88 0.15
CA SER A 110 29.18 -8.94 -0.09
C SER A 110 30.15 -9.03 1.10
N ALA A 111 30.08 -10.11 1.87
CA ALA A 111 31.18 -10.61 2.69
C ALA A 111 30.76 -11.93 3.37
N PRO A 112 31.68 -12.85 3.73
CA PRO A 112 33.13 -12.60 3.86
C PRO A 112 34.05 -13.69 3.27
N LEU A 113 35.22 -13.27 2.78
CA LEU A 113 36.43 -14.02 3.05
C LEU A 113 36.89 -13.63 4.46
N GLU A 114 37.13 -14.67 5.25
CA GLU A 114 37.88 -14.74 6.51
C GLU A 114 37.14 -14.60 7.85
N MET A 115 37.30 -15.68 8.62
CA MET A 115 37.09 -15.86 10.05
C MET A 115 37.98 -14.92 10.86
N THR A 116 37.47 -14.39 11.98
CA THR A 116 38.09 -14.56 13.32
C THR A 116 37.16 -14.06 14.44
N GLU A 117 36.94 -14.96 15.40
CA GLU A 117 36.77 -14.85 16.86
C GLU A 117 36.18 -13.60 17.56
N GLU A 118 35.17 -13.94 18.39
CA GLU A 118 34.95 -13.58 19.81
C GLU A 118 34.35 -12.24 20.30
N VAL A 119 33.49 -12.48 21.31
CA VAL A 119 33.03 -11.72 22.49
C VAL A 119 32.02 -10.58 22.40
N SER A 120 30.89 -10.85 23.09
CA SER A 120 29.90 -9.94 23.66
C SER A 120 30.52 -9.01 24.73
N PRO A 121 29.90 -7.87 25.06
CA PRO A 121 29.08 -7.89 26.27
C PRO A 121 27.76 -7.10 26.21
N VAL A 122 26.84 -7.61 27.03
CA VAL A 122 25.64 -7.02 27.64
C VAL A 122 25.76 -5.53 27.98
N PHE A 123 24.73 -4.72 27.68
CA PHE A 123 24.30 -3.63 28.56
C PHE A 123 22.80 -3.28 28.46
N THR A 124 22.14 -3.59 29.56
CA THR A 124 20.92 -3.13 30.24
C THR A 124 20.38 -1.71 29.92
N GLY A 125 19.04 -1.55 29.88
CA GLY A 125 18.40 -0.22 29.82
C GLY A 125 16.86 -0.13 29.90
N MET A 126 16.24 -0.74 30.92
CA MET A 126 14.99 -0.37 31.63
C MET A 126 13.62 -0.12 30.93
N SER A 127 12.61 -0.59 31.65
CA SER A 127 11.18 -0.75 31.36
C SER A 127 10.31 0.50 31.49
N PHE A 128 9.18 0.52 30.77
CA PHE A 128 7.91 0.97 31.33
C PHE A 128 6.87 -0.16 31.26
N ARG A 129 6.27 -0.46 32.42
CA ARG A 129 5.25 -1.47 32.67
C ARG A 129 3.92 -0.75 32.78
N ALA A 130 2.95 -1.06 31.91
CA ALA A 130 1.54 -0.84 32.16
C ALA A 130 0.86 -2.21 32.04
N GLU A 131 0.41 -2.72 33.18
CA GLU A 131 -0.21 -4.03 33.32
C GLU A 131 -1.66 -4.01 32.85
N GLY A 132 -2.12 -5.10 32.21
CA GLY A 132 -3.53 -5.47 32.24
C GLY A 132 -4.20 -5.86 30.92
N PHE A 133 -3.73 -6.90 30.22
CA PHE A 133 -4.54 -8.05 29.80
C PHE A 133 -3.64 -9.10 29.12
N ALA A 134 -3.13 -10.04 29.92
CA ALA A 134 -2.32 -11.15 29.45
C ALA A 134 -3.21 -12.25 28.84
N ARG A 135 -3.14 -12.40 27.52
CA ARG A 135 -3.00 -13.70 26.87
C ARG A 135 -1.96 -13.57 25.78
N SER A 136 -0.73 -13.86 26.16
CA SER A 136 0.42 -14.11 25.30
C SER A 136 0.07 -15.21 24.29
N ARG A 137 -0.32 -14.80 23.09
CA ARG A 137 0.13 -15.49 21.89
C ARG A 137 1.41 -14.79 21.47
N GLU A 138 2.53 -15.47 21.66
CA GLU A 138 3.75 -15.15 20.93
C GLU A 138 3.36 -15.11 19.45
N ILE A 139 3.27 -13.91 18.89
CA ILE A 139 3.07 -13.72 17.45
C ILE A 139 4.43 -14.09 16.85
N PRO A 140 4.53 -15.16 16.04
CA PRO A 140 5.78 -15.47 15.36
C PRO A 140 6.21 -14.21 14.63
N SER A 141 7.49 -13.83 14.76
CA SER A 141 8.10 -12.86 13.87
C SER A 141 7.78 -13.32 12.45
N HIS A 142 6.86 -12.63 11.77
CA HIS A 142 6.58 -12.90 10.37
C HIS A 142 7.91 -12.74 9.64
N GLU A 143 8.52 -13.85 9.25
CA GLU A 143 9.63 -13.85 8.30
C GLU A 143 9.20 -12.97 7.13
N ASP A 144 10.09 -12.07 6.72
CA ASP A 144 9.90 -10.99 5.73
C ASP A 144 9.50 -11.55 4.35
N VAL A 145 8.28 -12.05 4.20
CA VAL A 145 7.71 -12.37 2.88
C VAL A 145 7.62 -11.06 2.13
N SER A 146 8.30 -10.99 0.99
CA SER A 146 8.23 -9.82 0.12
C SER A 146 6.76 -9.55 -0.25
N LEU A 147 6.32 -8.29 -0.29
CA LEU A 147 4.99 -7.93 -0.79
C LEU A 147 4.70 -8.57 -2.17
N ARG A 148 5.75 -8.73 -2.99
CA ARG A 148 5.68 -9.42 -4.29
C ARG A 148 5.34 -10.90 -4.20
N GLU A 149 5.76 -11.57 -3.14
CA GLU A 149 5.40 -12.97 -2.88
C GLU A 149 4.01 -13.07 -2.23
N ALA A 150 3.71 -12.18 -1.28
CA ALA A 150 2.40 -12.12 -0.62
C ALA A 150 1.25 -11.95 -1.63
N LEU A 151 1.42 -11.05 -2.62
CA LEU A 151 0.41 -10.81 -3.66
C LEU A 151 0.23 -11.97 -4.67
N ARG A 152 1.13 -12.96 -4.68
CA ARG A 152 0.96 -14.19 -5.47
C ARG A 152 0.16 -15.27 -4.74
N ALA A 153 0.00 -15.15 -3.42
CA ALA A 153 -0.87 -16.03 -2.66
C ALA A 153 -2.35 -15.76 -3.00
N PRO A 154 -3.26 -16.73 -2.78
CA PRO A 154 -4.70 -16.50 -2.88
C PRO A 154 -5.14 -15.31 -2.03
N VAL A 155 -6.12 -14.53 -2.50
CA VAL A 155 -6.60 -13.30 -1.83
C VAL A 155 -7.11 -13.59 -0.41
N GLU A 156 -7.62 -14.79 -0.17
CA GLU A 156 -8.05 -15.27 1.14
C GLU A 156 -6.93 -15.26 2.20
N GLN A 157 -5.66 -15.30 1.77
CA GLN A 157 -4.49 -15.27 2.65
C GLN A 157 -3.93 -13.86 2.84
N TRP A 158 -4.38 -12.87 2.06
CA TRP A 158 -3.79 -11.54 2.05
C TRP A 158 -4.00 -10.78 3.37
N LYS A 159 -5.04 -11.12 4.13
CA LYS A 159 -5.38 -10.45 5.39
C LYS A 159 -4.21 -10.36 6.37
N ASP A 160 -3.33 -11.36 6.36
CA ASP A 160 -2.22 -11.47 7.31
C ASP A 160 -0.87 -11.03 6.73
N CYS A 161 -0.75 -10.90 5.40
CA CYS A 161 0.54 -10.65 4.73
C CYS A 161 0.58 -9.42 3.81
N VAL A 162 -0.57 -8.91 3.37
CA VAL A 162 -0.69 -7.67 2.59
C VAL A 162 -1.22 -6.60 3.52
N VAL A 163 -0.32 -5.78 4.04
CA VAL A 163 -0.62 -4.76 5.04
C VAL A 163 -0.31 -3.38 4.51
N ASN A 164 -1.09 -2.40 4.95
CA ASN A 164 -0.82 -0.99 4.74
C ASN A 164 -0.22 -0.43 6.03
N ASP A 165 1.06 -0.03 5.99
CA ASP A 165 1.78 0.44 7.18
C ASP A 165 1.20 1.73 7.79
N PHE A 166 0.39 2.50 7.04
CA PHE A 166 -0.32 3.66 7.58
C PHE A 166 -1.45 3.29 8.54
N GLU A 167 -2.05 2.10 8.38
CA GLU A 167 -3.27 1.72 9.11
C GLU A 167 -3.08 1.77 10.62
N ARG A 168 -1.95 1.29 11.15
CA ARG A 168 -1.70 1.29 12.60
C ARG A 168 -1.79 2.69 13.20
N GLY A 169 -1.12 3.67 12.59
CA GLY A 169 -1.10 5.05 13.06
C GLY A 169 -2.41 5.77 12.81
N VAL A 170 -2.98 5.61 11.61
CA VAL A 170 -4.22 6.26 11.21
C VAL A 170 -5.41 5.72 12.02
N PHE A 171 -5.51 4.41 12.24
CA PHE A 171 -6.61 3.82 13.01
C PHE A 171 -6.58 4.21 14.49
N ALA A 172 -5.40 4.49 15.04
CA ALA A 172 -5.29 4.99 16.42
C ALA A 172 -5.87 6.41 16.56
N LYS A 173 -5.79 7.24 15.51
CA LYS A 173 -6.29 8.62 15.49
C LYS A 173 -7.73 8.73 14.96
N HIS A 174 -8.10 7.86 14.03
CA HIS A 174 -9.39 7.83 13.32
C HIS A 174 -10.03 6.43 13.41
N PRO A 175 -10.56 6.06 14.59
CA PRO A 175 -11.10 4.71 14.84
C PRO A 175 -12.29 4.35 13.94
N GLU A 176 -13.00 5.33 13.39
CA GLU A 176 -14.10 5.15 12.45
C GLU A 176 -13.65 4.55 11.11
N ILE A 177 -12.39 4.78 10.70
CA ILE A 177 -11.79 4.15 9.51
C ILE A 177 -11.56 2.66 9.79
N ALA A 178 -11.04 2.33 10.96
CA ALA A 178 -10.88 0.95 11.40
C ALA A 178 -12.23 0.23 11.50
N ALA A 179 -13.24 0.90 12.04
CA ALA A 179 -14.60 0.39 12.11
C ALA A 179 -15.20 0.15 10.71
N LEU A 180 -14.93 1.03 9.73
CA LEU A 180 -15.34 0.81 8.35
C LEU A 180 -14.67 -0.44 7.75
N LYS A 181 -13.36 -0.61 7.93
CA LYS A 181 -12.66 -1.84 7.51
C LYS A 181 -13.26 -3.09 8.13
N GLN A 182 -13.62 -3.06 9.42
CA GLN A 182 -14.30 -4.19 10.07
C GLN A 182 -15.68 -4.45 9.44
N ARG A 183 -16.48 -3.41 9.17
CA ARG A 183 -17.78 -3.57 8.49
C ARG A 183 -17.67 -4.19 7.09
N PHE A 184 -16.57 -3.97 6.37
CA PHE A 184 -16.33 -4.69 5.11
C PHE A 184 -16.21 -6.20 5.36
N TYR A 185 -15.41 -6.62 6.34
CA TYR A 185 -15.28 -8.03 6.71
C TYR A 185 -16.61 -8.61 7.22
N ASP A 186 -17.35 -7.88 8.05
CA ASP A 186 -18.65 -8.32 8.57
C ASP A 186 -19.68 -8.53 7.44
N ARG A 187 -19.54 -7.79 6.33
CA ARG A 187 -20.36 -7.93 5.11
C ARG A 187 -19.84 -9.00 4.14
N GLY A 188 -18.79 -9.73 4.50
CA GLY A 188 -18.25 -10.83 3.71
C GLY A 188 -17.14 -10.44 2.74
N ALA A 189 -16.44 -9.32 2.97
CA ALA A 189 -15.21 -9.04 2.23
C ALA A 189 -14.16 -10.13 2.54
N ILE A 190 -13.52 -10.65 1.50
CA ILE A 190 -12.41 -11.61 1.61
C ILE A 190 -11.16 -10.89 2.08
N TYR A 191 -10.95 -9.68 1.56
CA TYR A 191 -9.87 -8.78 1.96
C TYR A 191 -10.39 -7.35 2.00
N ALA A 192 -9.95 -6.57 2.99
CA ALA A 192 -10.25 -5.15 3.08
C ALA A 192 -9.05 -4.40 3.64
N ALA A 193 -8.80 -3.21 3.10
CA ALA A 193 -7.70 -2.35 3.52
C ALA A 193 -8.01 -0.88 3.26
N MET A 194 -7.32 0.00 3.98
CA MET A 194 -7.28 1.42 3.66
C MET A 194 -6.45 1.65 2.39
N SER A 195 -6.93 2.52 1.49
CA SER A 195 -6.21 2.89 0.26
C SER A 195 -5.20 4.01 0.54
N GLY A 196 -3.90 3.71 0.38
CA GLY A 196 -2.82 4.69 0.59
C GLY A 196 -2.84 5.28 2.00
N SER A 197 -2.67 6.60 2.13
CA SER A 197 -2.75 7.32 3.41
C SER A 197 -4.17 7.45 3.98
N GLY A 198 -5.19 6.91 3.28
CA GLY A 198 -6.58 7.02 3.68
C GLY A 198 -7.26 8.32 3.19
N SER A 199 -8.53 8.53 3.55
CA SER A 199 -9.36 7.72 4.47
C SER A 199 -10.18 6.61 3.80
N ALA A 200 -10.16 6.54 2.47
CA ALA A 200 -10.94 5.55 1.72
C ALA A 200 -10.56 4.12 2.13
N VAL A 201 -11.56 3.28 2.34
CA VAL A 201 -11.42 1.86 2.61
C VAL A 201 -12.01 1.10 1.44
N PHE A 202 -11.29 0.11 0.95
CA PHE A 202 -11.79 -0.80 -0.05
C PHE A 202 -11.88 -2.22 0.49
N GLY A 203 -12.72 -3.03 -0.16
CA GLY A 203 -12.69 -4.46 0.05
C GLY A 203 -13.05 -5.25 -1.21
N LEU A 204 -12.53 -6.47 -1.24
CA LEU A 204 -12.69 -7.45 -2.29
C LEU A 204 -13.73 -8.47 -1.85
N PHE A 205 -14.80 -8.61 -2.62
CA PHE A 205 -15.88 -9.57 -2.40
C PHE A 205 -15.86 -10.60 -3.51
N ARG A 206 -16.21 -11.86 -3.21
CA ARG A 206 -16.43 -12.86 -4.27
C ARG A 206 -17.63 -12.42 -5.11
N LYS A 207 -17.54 -12.52 -6.43
CA LYS A 207 -18.69 -12.39 -7.33
C LYS A 207 -19.68 -13.54 -7.18
#